data_AF-A0AAE7J5H2-F1
#
_entry.id   AF-A0AAE7J5H2-F1
#
_cell.length_a   1.000
_cell.length_b   1.000
_cell.length_c   1.000
_cell.angle_alpha   90.00
_cell.angle_beta   90.00
_cell.angle_gamma   90.00
#
_symmetry.space_group_name_H-M   'P 1'
#
loop_
_entity.id
_entity.type
_entity.pdbx_description
1 polymer ?
#
loop_
_entity_poly.entity_id
_entity_poly.type
_entity_poly.pdbx_seq_one_letter_code
_entity_poly.pdbx_strand_id
1 'polypeptide(L)'
;MTSTQRQSSIRRWIYLLLALAGAILPWQANLDFMQSNPGGFDLLAFIQDATINPAARSLSRDLLIAASAFTIWILAEAKRLQVKGWWICLLACVSISFACGGPLFLYLRERRLSELEPEAQA
;
A
#
# COMPACT_ATOMS: atom_id res chain seq x y z
N MET A 1 9.56 2.27 28.43
CA MET A 1 8.64 1.92 27.32
C MET A 1 7.89 0.65 27.69
N THR A 2 6.56 0.69 27.76
CA THR A 2 5.74 -0.51 27.97
C THR A 2 5.86 -1.45 26.75
N SER A 3 5.58 -2.75 26.92
CA SER A 3 5.63 -3.74 25.83
C SER A 3 4.77 -3.34 24.62
N THR A 4 3.61 -2.75 24.88
CA THR A 4 2.68 -2.20 23.85
C THR A 4 3.31 -1.07 23.03
N GLN A 5 3.99 -0.12 23.69
CA GLN A 5 4.65 1.01 23.02
C GLN A 5 5.84 0.56 22.14
N ARG A 6 6.56 -0.48 22.57
CA ARG A 6 7.63 -1.08 21.76
C ARG A 6 7.06 -1.78 20.52
N GLN A 7 5.95 -2.50 20.65
CA GLN A 7 5.31 -3.19 19.53
C GLN A 7 4.73 -2.23 18.49
N SER A 8 4.07 -1.14 18.91
CA SER A 8 3.56 -0.12 17.96
C SER A 8 4.69 0.56 17.18
N SER A 9 5.85 0.76 17.80
CA SER A 9 7.04 1.31 17.15
C SER A 9 7.61 0.35 16.10
N ILE A 10 7.70 -0.95 16.40
CA ILE A 10 8.21 -1.95 15.46
C ILE A 10 7.29 -2.09 14.24
N ARG A 11 5.97 -2.18 14.45
CA ARG A 11 5.00 -2.27 13.33
C ARG A 11 5.11 -1.07 12.38
N ARG A 12 5.25 0.15 12.93
CA ARG A 12 5.45 1.37 12.13
C ARG A 12 6.64 1.23 11.18
N TRP A 13 7.79 0.82 11.69
CA TRP A 13 8.99 0.67 10.88
C TRP A 13 8.88 -0.45 9.85
N ILE A 14 8.27 -1.59 10.21
CA ILE A 14 8.00 -2.67 9.25
C ILE A 14 7.13 -2.15 8.10
N TYR A 15 6.04 -1.45 8.41
CA TYR A 15 5.14 -0.91 7.39
C TYR A 15 5.82 0.15 6.51
N LEU A 16 6.69 0.99 7.09
CA LEU A 16 7.45 1.95 6.31
C LEU A 16 8.46 1.26 5.37
N LEU A 17 9.18 0.24 5.85
CA LEU A 17 10.10 -0.53 5.02
C LEU A 17 9.37 -1.27 3.90
N LEU A 18 8.20 -1.84 4.19
CA LEU A 18 7.35 -2.47 3.18
C LEU A 18 6.83 -1.45 2.16
N ALA A 19 6.45 -0.24 2.59
CA ALA A 19 6.02 0.81 1.67
C ALA A 19 7.16 1.23 0.73
N LEU A 20 8.38 1.37 1.25
CA LEU A 20 9.57 1.68 0.44
C LEU A 20 9.90 0.54 -0.53
N ALA A 21 9.86 -0.72 -0.06
CA ALA A 21 10.06 -1.87 -0.93
C ALA A 21 8.99 -1.94 -2.03
N GLY A 22 7.73 -1.65 -1.70
CA GLY A 22 6.62 -1.55 -2.64
C GLY A 22 6.70 -0.35 -3.59
N ALA A 23 7.44 0.70 -3.23
CA ALA A 23 7.73 1.81 -4.13
C ALA A 23 8.86 1.48 -5.11
N ILE A 24 9.78 0.59 -4.73
CA ILE A 24 10.97 0.25 -5.53
C ILE A 24 10.71 -0.96 -6.42
N LEU A 25 10.35 -2.11 -5.85
CA LEU A 25 10.34 -3.39 -6.57
C LEU A 25 9.27 -3.43 -7.68
N PRO A 26 7.99 -3.10 -7.42
CA PRO A 26 6.97 -3.08 -8.46
C PRO A 26 7.20 -1.94 -9.47
N TRP A 27 7.71 -0.79 -9.01
CA TRP A 27 7.97 0.34 -9.90
C TRP A 27 9.13 0.07 -10.85
N GLN A 28 10.14 -0.67 -10.42
CA GLN A 28 11.19 -1.17 -11.30
C GLN A 28 10.59 -2.00 -12.45
N ALA A 29 9.71 -2.96 -12.15
CA ALA A 29 9.02 -3.76 -13.17
C ALA A 29 8.14 -2.89 -14.10
N ASN A 30 7.46 -1.86 -13.56
CA ASN A 30 6.68 -0.92 -14.37
C ASN A 30 7.58 -0.10 -15.31
N LEU A 31 8.75 0.33 -14.85
CA LEU A 31 9.72 1.07 -15.67
C LEU A 31 10.30 0.18 -16.77
N ASP A 32 10.63 -1.07 -16.46
CA ASP A 32 11.11 -2.04 -17.45
C ASP A 32 10.01 -2.28 -18.52
N PHE A 33 8.75 -2.39 -18.11
CA PHE A 33 7.62 -2.49 -19.02
C PHE A 33 7.45 -1.23 -19.91
N MET A 34 7.60 -0.02 -19.35
CA MET A 34 7.53 1.21 -20.14
C MET A 34 8.69 1.32 -21.15
N GLN A 35 9.87 0.79 -20.82
CA GLN A 35 11.01 0.81 -21.72
C GLN A 35 10.87 -0.22 -22.85
N SER A 36 10.20 -1.34 -22.60
CA SER A 36 9.93 -2.36 -23.62
C SER A 36 8.76 -1.99 -24.55
N ASN A 37 7.93 -1.00 -24.20
CA ASN A 37 6.76 -0.57 -24.96
C ASN A 37 6.95 0.87 -25.52
N PRO A 38 7.19 1.04 -26.84
CA PRO A 38 7.33 2.36 -27.45
C PRO A 38 6.05 3.21 -27.26
N GLY A 39 6.19 4.41 -26.70
CA GLY A 39 5.06 5.34 -26.47
C GLY A 39 4.68 5.55 -25.00
N GLY A 40 5.34 4.87 -24.05
CA GLY A 40 5.15 5.05 -22.61
C GLY A 40 4.40 3.89 -21.96
N PHE A 41 3.58 4.18 -20.95
CA PHE A 41 2.83 3.12 -20.26
C PHE A 41 1.59 2.73 -21.07
N ASP A 42 1.68 1.64 -21.83
CA ASP A 42 0.53 1.04 -22.52
C ASP A 42 -0.27 0.17 -21.54
N LEU A 43 -1.39 0.72 -21.06
CA LEU A 43 -2.27 0.04 -20.12
C LEU A 43 -2.89 -1.25 -20.69
N LEU A 44 -3.22 -1.28 -21.98
CA LEU A 44 -3.86 -2.46 -22.58
C LEU A 44 -2.84 -3.60 -22.69
N ALA A 45 -1.63 -3.31 -23.16
CA ALA A 45 -0.54 -4.27 -23.21
C ALA A 45 -0.18 -4.77 -21.79
N PHE A 46 -0.17 -3.88 -20.79
CA PHE A 46 0.11 -4.26 -19.40
C PHE A 46 -0.91 -5.27 -18.86
N ILE A 47 -2.20 -5.05 -19.15
CA ILE A 47 -3.28 -5.97 -18.73
C ILE A 47 -3.17 -7.31 -19.47
N GLN A 48 -2.79 -7.30 -20.75
CA GLN A 48 -2.56 -8.53 -21.52
C GLN A 48 -1.43 -9.35 -20.90
N ASP A 49 -0.30 -8.72 -20.59
CA ASP A 49 0.85 -9.39 -19.96
C ASP A 49 0.51 -9.89 -18.55
N ALA A 50 -0.20 -9.09 -17.76
CA ALA A 50 -0.68 -9.47 -16.44
C ALA A 50 -1.66 -10.66 -16.46
N THR A 51 -2.22 -11.02 -17.63
CA THR A 51 -3.19 -12.11 -17.77
C THR A 51 -2.75 -13.22 -18.73
N ILE A 52 -1.49 -13.21 -19.18
CA ILE A 52 -0.99 -14.05 -20.28
C ILE A 52 -1.00 -15.55 -19.98
N ASN A 53 -0.84 -15.95 -18.73
CA ASN A 53 -0.76 -17.36 -18.31
C ASN A 53 -1.57 -17.61 -17.02
N PRO A 54 -1.84 -18.87 -16.63
CA PRO A 54 -2.60 -19.18 -15.42
C PRO A 54 -2.03 -18.55 -14.13
N ALA A 55 -0.72 -18.52 -13.96
CA ALA A 55 -0.09 -17.96 -12.76
C ALA A 55 -0.25 -16.43 -12.69
N ALA A 56 -0.01 -15.73 -13.80
CA ALA A 56 -0.22 -14.28 -13.90
C ALA A 56 -1.69 -13.92 -13.60
N ARG A 57 -2.64 -14.65 -14.20
CA ARG A 57 -4.08 -14.46 -13.92
C ARG A 57 -4.43 -14.69 -12.45
N SER A 58 -3.82 -15.67 -11.79
CA SER A 58 -4.03 -15.90 -10.35
C SER A 58 -3.57 -14.70 -9.55
N LEU A 59 -2.32 -14.24 -9.75
CA LEU A 59 -1.75 -13.11 -9.03
C LEU A 59 -2.52 -11.81 -9.28
N SER A 60 -2.95 -11.53 -10.52
CA SER A 60 -3.75 -10.36 -10.83
C SER A 60 -5.12 -10.38 -10.15
N ARG A 61 -5.76 -11.56 -10.07
CA ARG A 61 -7.04 -11.72 -9.37
C ARG A 61 -6.88 -11.56 -7.86
N ASP A 62 -5.84 -12.16 -7.28
CA ASP A 62 -5.50 -11.99 -5.86
C ASP A 62 -5.30 -10.51 -5.53
N LEU A 63 -4.50 -9.82 -6.35
CA LEU A 63 -4.27 -8.38 -6.21
C LEU A 63 -5.57 -7.58 -6.34
N LEU A 64 -6.41 -7.86 -7.34
CA LEU A 64 -7.67 -7.14 -7.55
C LEU A 64 -8.61 -7.28 -6.35
N ILE A 65 -8.79 -8.52 -5.85
CA ILE A 65 -9.66 -8.80 -4.72
C ILE A 65 -9.10 -8.16 -3.44
N ALA A 66 -7.81 -8.35 -3.17
CA ALA A 66 -7.15 -7.78 -2.01
C ALA A 66 -7.18 -6.25 -2.04
N ALA A 67 -6.84 -5.63 -3.17
CA ALA A 67 -6.84 -4.17 -3.33
C ALA A 67 -8.23 -3.57 -3.15
N SER A 68 -9.27 -4.24 -3.65
CA SER A 68 -10.66 -3.82 -3.45
C SER A 68 -11.04 -3.83 -1.97
N ALA A 69 -10.80 -4.95 -1.28
CA ALA A 69 -11.08 -5.08 0.15
C ALA A 69 -10.29 -4.07 0.99
N PHE A 70 -9.00 -3.91 0.70
CA PHE A 70 -8.13 -2.98 1.42
C PHE A 70 -8.50 -1.52 1.15
N THR A 71 -8.93 -1.17 -0.06
CA THR A 71 -9.39 0.20 -0.37
C THR A 71 -10.62 0.56 0.46
N ILE A 72 -11.60 -0.35 0.53
CA ILE A 72 -12.79 -0.17 1.37
C ILE A 72 -12.39 -0.04 2.85
N TRP A 73 -11.47 -0.90 3.30
CA TRP A 73 -10.98 -0.87 4.67
C TRP A 73 -10.20 0.42 4.99
N ILE A 74 -9.32 0.88 4.11
CA ILE A 74 -8.59 2.15 4.23
C ILE A 74 -9.58 3.30 4.41
N LEU A 75 -10.62 3.37 3.57
CA LEU A 75 -11.63 4.42 3.66
C LEU A 75 -12.40 4.38 4.99
N ALA A 76 -12.82 3.20 5.42
CA ALA A 76 -13.56 3.02 6.68
C ALA A 76 -12.69 3.37 7.89
N GLU A 77 -11.47 2.83 7.95
CA GLU A 77 -10.54 3.00 9.06
C GLU A 77 -9.98 4.43 9.14
N ALA A 78 -9.68 5.05 7.99
CA ALA A 78 -9.23 6.43 7.92
C ALA A 78 -10.27 7.39 8.51
N LYS A 79 -11.55 7.18 8.20
CA LYS A 79 -12.66 7.95 8.76
C LYS A 79 -12.83 7.68 10.25
N ARG A 80 -12.81 6.40 10.66
CA ARG A 80 -12.97 5.99 12.07
C ARG A 80 -11.90 6.60 12.98
N LEU A 81 -10.65 6.60 12.55
CA LEU A 81 -9.50 7.07 13.34
C LEU A 81 -9.07 8.52 13.02
N GLN A 82 -9.71 9.15 12.03
CA GLN A 82 -9.33 10.47 11.50
C GLN A 82 -7.84 10.54 11.07
N VAL A 83 -7.36 9.51 10.38
CA VAL A 83 -5.96 9.42 9.94
C VAL A 83 -5.67 10.53 8.93
N LYS A 84 -4.79 11.49 9.24
CA LYS A 84 -4.41 12.54 8.28
C LYS A 84 -3.57 11.97 7.13
N GLY A 85 -3.81 12.46 5.91
CA GLY A 85 -3.03 12.06 4.72
C GLY A 85 -3.44 10.72 4.08
N TRP A 86 -4.52 10.08 4.53
CA TRP A 86 -4.98 8.78 4.01
C TRP A 86 -5.22 8.76 2.49
N TRP A 87 -5.63 9.89 1.89
CA TRP A 87 -5.89 10.00 0.47
C TRP A 87 -4.61 9.87 -0.37
N ILE A 88 -3.45 10.29 0.17
CA ILE A 88 -2.15 10.11 -0.47
C ILE A 88 -1.83 8.62 -0.59
N CYS A 89 -2.22 7.81 0.39
CA CYS A 89 -2.04 6.36 0.33
C CYS A 89 -2.85 5.73 -0.79
N LEU A 90 -4.10 6.18 -1.01
CA LEU A 90 -4.90 5.70 -2.14
C LEU A 90 -4.33 6.13 -3.48
N LEU A 91 -3.81 7.36 -3.58
CA LEU A 91 -3.10 7.79 -4.78
C LEU A 91 -1.86 6.93 -5.01
N ALA A 92 -1.05 6.67 -3.98
CA ALA A 92 0.12 5.82 -4.08
C ALA A 92 -0.22 4.37 -4.49
N CYS A 93 -1.39 3.84 -4.07
CA CYS A 93 -1.86 2.53 -4.49
C CYS A 93 -2.03 2.41 -6.02
N VAL A 94 -2.42 3.49 -6.69
CA VAL A 94 -2.70 3.49 -8.13
C VAL A 94 -1.57 4.07 -8.97
N SER A 95 -0.84 5.07 -8.45
CA SER A 95 0.21 5.76 -9.20
C SER A 95 1.60 5.15 -9.04
N ILE A 96 1.86 4.48 -7.91
CA ILE A 96 3.15 3.82 -7.65
C ILE A 96 2.92 2.31 -7.67
N SER A 97 2.25 1.79 -6.65
CA SER A 97 1.81 0.40 -6.55
C SER A 97 0.93 0.22 -5.32
N PHE A 98 0.06 -0.79 -5.35
CA PHE A 98 -0.70 -1.19 -4.17
C PHE A 98 0.20 -1.63 -3.01
N ALA A 99 1.35 -2.25 -3.31
CA ALA A 99 2.36 -2.65 -2.34
C ALA A 99 3.07 -1.46 -1.67
N CYS A 100 3.01 -0.25 -2.24
CA CYS A 100 3.46 0.99 -1.60
C CYS A 100 2.34 1.60 -0.74
N GLY A 101 1.18 1.87 -1.35
CA GLY A 101 0.11 2.63 -0.71
C GLY A 101 -0.54 1.93 0.48
N GLY A 102 -0.75 0.61 0.39
CA GLY A 102 -1.31 -0.20 1.48
C GLY A 102 -0.46 -0.13 2.76
N PRO A 103 0.83 -0.51 2.73
CA PRO A 103 1.72 -0.37 3.87
C PRO A 103 1.92 1.08 4.33
N LEU A 104 1.93 2.06 3.42
CA LEU A 104 2.00 3.47 3.82
C LEU A 104 0.80 3.88 4.67
N PHE A 105 -0.42 3.41 4.32
CA PHE A 105 -1.59 3.63 5.16
C PHE A 105 -1.45 2.95 6.53
N LEU A 106 -0.96 1.71 6.58
CA LEU A 106 -0.71 1.01 7.83
C LEU A 106 0.28 1.78 8.73
N TYR A 107 1.33 2.37 8.16
CA TYR A 107 2.25 3.25 8.89
C TYR A 107 1.55 4.46 9.49
N LEU A 108 0.76 5.21 8.70
CA LEU A 108 0.01 6.37 9.19
C LEU A 108 -1.03 5.98 10.24
N ARG A 109 -1.68 4.82 10.07
CA ARG A 109 -2.63 4.26 11.02
C ARG A 109 -1.96 3.98 12.36
N GLU A 110 -0.82 3.31 12.39
CA GLU A 110 -0.11 3.03 13.66
C GLU A 110 0.40 4.31 14.34
N ARG A 111 0.81 5.32 13.56
CA ARG A 111 1.10 6.66 14.11
C ARG A 111 -0.13 7.25 14.79
N ARG A 112 -1.27 7.22 14.10
CA ARG A 112 -2.52 7.75 14.65
C ARG A 112 -2.99 7.00 15.90
N LEU A 113 -2.87 5.68 15.92
CA LEU A 113 -3.18 4.88 17.10
C LEU A 113 -2.28 5.23 18.28
N SER A 114 -1.00 5.49 18.03
CA SER A 114 -0.06 5.90 19.09
C SER A 114 -0.34 7.31 19.62
N GLU A 115 -0.93 8.20 18.83
CA GLU A 115 -1.39 9.53 19.28
C GLU A 115 -2.69 9.44 20.10
N LEU A 116 -3.51 8.42 19.85
CA LEU A 116 -4.75 8.16 20.58
C LEU A 116 -4.52 7.33 21.85
N GLU A 117 -3.40 6.59 21.90
CA GLU A 117 -2.87 6.01 23.12
C GLU A 117 -2.32 7.14 24.02
N PRO A 118 -2.51 7.07 25.34
CA PRO A 118 -3.12 8.17 26.08
C PRO A 118 -2.09 9.05 26.83
N GLU A 119 -2.23 10.36 27.11
CA GLU A 119 -3.39 11.30 27.27
C GLU A 119 -4.56 10.81 28.15
N ALA A 120 -4.52 9.57 28.62
CA ALA A 120 -5.41 8.91 29.61
C ALA A 120 -4.56 8.24 30.70
N GLN A 121 -3.35 8.77 30.87
CA GLN A 121 -2.48 8.55 32.03
C GLN A 121 -2.07 9.91 32.64
N ALA A 122 -2.68 11.02 32.21
CA ALA A 122 -2.50 12.36 32.76
C ALA A 122 -3.75 12.75 33.55
#